data_AF-H8WFK4-F1
#
_entry.id   AF-H8WFK4-F1
#
_cell.length_a   1.000
_cell.length_b   1.000
_cell.length_c   1.000
_cell.angle_alpha   90.00
_cell.angle_beta   90.00
_cell.angle_gamma   90.00
#
_symmetry.space_group_name_H-M   'P 1'
#
loop_
_entity.id
_entity.type
_entity.pdbx_description
1 polymer ?
#
loop_
_entity_poly.entity_id
_entity_poly.type
_entity_poly.pdbx_seq_one_letter_code
_entity_poly.pdbx_strand_id
1 'polypeptide(L)'
;HTDVLDAITTYLGIGSYREWSEERRQEWLLSELNGKRPLFGPDLPTTDEIADVLDTFRVIAELPADNFGAYIISMATAPSDVLGVELLQRECQVKTPLRVVPLFEKLADLEGAPAAVARLFSVDWYRERINGKQEVMIGYSDSGKDAGRLSAAWQLYKAQEELIKVAKQFGVKLTMFHGRGGTVGRGGGPTHLAILSQPPDTIHGSLRVTVQGEVIEQSFGEEHLCFRTLQRFTAATLEHGMHPPISPKPEWRALLDEMAVVATKEYRSTVFQEPRFVEYFRL
;
A
#
# COMPACT_ATOMS: atom_id res chain seq x y z
N HIS A 1 -12.92 6.01 -4.62
CA HIS A 1 -13.77 4.79 -4.65
C HIS A 1 -14.98 4.89 -3.75
N THR A 2 -14.82 5.26 -2.47
CA THR A 2 -15.93 5.48 -1.52
C THR A 2 -17.04 6.34 -2.11
N ASP A 3 -16.69 7.44 -2.79
CA ASP A 3 -17.64 8.36 -3.41
C ASP A 3 -18.48 7.72 -4.52
N VAL A 4 -17.87 6.83 -5.31
CA VAL A 4 -18.59 6.03 -6.34
C VAL A 4 -19.55 5.05 -5.68
N LEU A 5 -19.09 4.33 -4.65
CA LEU A 5 -19.92 3.38 -3.91
C LEU A 5 -21.08 4.09 -3.21
N ASP A 6 -20.85 5.27 -2.66
CA ASP A 6 -21.86 6.11 -2.00
C ASP A 6 -22.92 6.62 -2.99
N ALA A 7 -22.50 7.04 -4.19
CA ALA A 7 -23.43 7.41 -5.24
C ALA A 7 -24.29 6.22 -5.69
N ILE A 8 -23.69 5.03 -5.83
CA ILE A 8 -24.41 3.78 -6.15
C ILE A 8 -25.43 3.45 -5.06
N THR A 9 -25.02 3.40 -3.78
CA THR A 9 -25.93 3.02 -2.70
C THR A 9 -27.07 4.02 -2.52
N THR A 10 -26.79 5.31 -2.73
CA THR A 10 -27.81 6.37 -2.65
C THR A 10 -28.79 6.27 -3.80
N TYR A 11 -28.29 6.06 -5.03
CA TYR A 11 -29.12 5.90 -6.24
C TYR A 11 -30.05 4.69 -6.14
N LEU A 12 -29.55 3.56 -5.61
CA LEU A 12 -30.35 2.35 -5.39
C LEU A 12 -31.32 2.45 -4.20
N GLY A 13 -31.28 3.53 -3.42
CA GLY A 13 -32.14 3.74 -2.25
C GLY A 13 -31.81 2.83 -1.07
N ILE A 14 -30.59 2.29 -0.98
CA ILE A 14 -30.16 1.36 0.07
C ILE A 14 -29.34 2.03 1.20
N GLY A 15 -29.04 3.32 1.05
CA GLY A 15 -28.40 4.17 2.07
C GLY A 15 -27.14 4.88 1.55
N SER A 16 -26.40 5.51 2.46
CA SER A 16 -25.10 6.14 2.16
C SER A 16 -23.95 5.25 2.62
N TYR A 17 -23.20 4.69 1.69
CA TYR A 17 -21.99 3.90 1.97
C TYR A 17 -20.98 4.69 2.82
N ARG A 18 -20.90 6.01 2.61
CA ARG A 18 -19.99 6.89 3.37
C ARG A 18 -20.32 6.94 4.85
N GLU A 19 -21.60 6.91 5.20
CA GLU A 19 -22.06 6.98 6.59
C GLU A 19 -22.00 5.64 7.33
N TRP A 20 -21.81 4.54 6.60
CA TRP A 20 -21.72 3.21 7.21
C TRP A 20 -20.43 3.00 7.99
N SER A 21 -20.53 2.21 9.07
CA SER A 21 -19.34 1.70 9.77
C SER A 21 -18.54 0.77 8.87
N GLU A 22 -17.28 0.53 9.21
CA GLU A 22 -16.40 -0.37 8.46
C GLU A 22 -16.98 -1.78 8.37
N GLU A 23 -17.60 -2.29 9.43
CA GLU A 23 -18.25 -3.60 9.47
C GLU A 23 -19.41 -3.66 8.48
N ARG A 24 -20.28 -2.63 8.47
CA ARG A 24 -21.42 -2.57 7.56
C ARG A 24 -20.98 -2.43 6.10
N ARG A 25 -19.90 -1.68 5.84
CA ARG A 25 -19.29 -1.60 4.51
C ARG A 25 -18.79 -2.97 4.06
N GLN A 26 -18.04 -3.69 4.91
CA GLN A 26 -17.58 -5.04 4.59
C GLN A 26 -18.75 -6.00 4.35
N GLU A 27 -19.76 -6.00 5.22
CA GLU A 27 -20.95 -6.86 5.07
C GLU A 27 -21.65 -6.64 3.72
N TRP A 28 -21.89 -5.37 3.36
CA TRP A 28 -22.51 -5.04 2.07
C TRP A 28 -21.61 -5.42 0.89
N LEU A 29 -20.33 -5.05 0.91
CA LEU A 29 -19.38 -5.40 -0.15
C LEU A 29 -19.29 -6.91 -0.35
N LEU A 30 -19.23 -7.69 0.72
CA LEU A 30 -19.18 -9.15 0.64
C LEU A 30 -20.49 -9.74 0.13
N SER A 31 -21.64 -9.18 0.51
CA SER A 31 -22.93 -9.57 -0.07
C SER A 31 -22.95 -9.36 -1.58
N GLU A 32 -22.54 -8.17 -2.05
CA GLU A 32 -22.50 -7.87 -3.48
C GLU A 32 -21.46 -8.73 -4.22
N LEU A 33 -20.26 -8.91 -3.66
CA LEU A 33 -19.16 -9.70 -4.23
C LEU A 33 -19.51 -11.19 -4.40
N ASN A 34 -20.32 -11.75 -3.49
CA ASN A 34 -20.85 -13.12 -3.62
C ASN A 34 -22.10 -13.19 -4.52
N GLY A 35 -22.81 -12.08 -4.65
CA GLY A 35 -23.94 -11.94 -5.57
C GLY A 35 -23.52 -12.02 -7.05
N LYS A 36 -24.48 -12.38 -7.91
CA LYS A 36 -24.32 -12.39 -9.38
C LYS A 36 -25.14 -11.30 -10.08
N ARG A 37 -25.90 -10.52 -9.32
CA ARG A 37 -26.74 -9.46 -9.85
C ARG A 37 -25.84 -8.26 -10.20
N PRO A 38 -25.98 -7.67 -11.39
CA PRO A 38 -25.34 -6.40 -11.70
C PRO A 38 -25.79 -5.29 -10.74
N LEU A 39 -24.84 -4.47 -10.28
CA LEU A 39 -25.09 -3.49 -9.23
C LEU A 39 -25.71 -2.19 -9.75
N PHE A 40 -25.23 -1.67 -10.87
CA PHE A 40 -25.71 -0.41 -11.47
C PHE A 40 -25.81 -0.48 -12.99
N GLY A 41 -26.68 0.36 -13.55
CA GLY A 41 -26.88 0.54 -14.99
C GLY A 41 -26.19 1.81 -15.52
N PRO A 42 -26.32 2.08 -16.84
CA PRO A 42 -25.76 3.29 -17.47
C PRO A 42 -26.44 4.59 -17.01
N ASP A 43 -27.52 4.50 -16.24
CA ASP A 43 -28.34 5.59 -15.72
C ASP A 43 -27.91 6.09 -14.33
N LEU A 44 -26.83 5.55 -13.76
CA LEU A 44 -26.24 6.06 -12.53
C LEU A 44 -25.81 7.53 -12.72
N PRO A 45 -26.32 8.48 -11.91
CA PRO A 45 -25.87 9.86 -11.95
C PRO A 45 -24.42 9.97 -11.52
N THR A 46 -23.56 10.56 -12.35
CA THR A 46 -22.12 10.72 -12.10
C THR A 46 -21.73 12.19 -12.05
N THR A 47 -20.92 12.57 -11.07
CA THR A 47 -20.08 13.77 -11.14
C THR A 47 -18.86 13.50 -12.01
N ASP A 48 -18.11 14.54 -12.37
CA ASP A 48 -16.87 14.40 -13.15
C ASP A 48 -15.86 13.46 -12.45
N GLU A 49 -15.72 13.55 -11.13
CA GLU A 49 -14.83 12.68 -10.34
C GLU A 49 -15.30 11.22 -10.31
N ILE A 50 -16.61 10.98 -10.25
CA ILE A 50 -17.18 9.61 -10.29
C ILE A 50 -17.01 9.01 -11.69
N ALA A 51 -17.28 9.82 -12.72
CA ALA A 51 -17.11 9.41 -14.11
C ALA A 51 -15.65 9.02 -14.39
N ASP A 52 -14.67 9.82 -13.94
CA ASP A 52 -13.24 9.53 -14.11
C ASP A 52 -12.83 8.17 -13.51
N VAL A 53 -13.33 7.83 -12.32
CA VAL A 53 -13.06 6.53 -11.69
C VAL A 53 -13.67 5.37 -12.48
N LEU A 54 -14.93 5.51 -12.92
CA LEU A 54 -15.62 4.47 -13.70
C LEU A 54 -15.01 4.30 -15.09
N ASP A 55 -14.66 5.40 -15.75
CA ASP A 55 -14.02 5.41 -17.07
C ASP A 55 -12.60 4.82 -17.00
N THR A 56 -11.87 5.04 -15.90
CA THR A 56 -10.59 4.36 -15.64
C THR A 56 -10.77 2.83 -15.64
N PHE A 57 -11.79 2.30 -14.96
CA PHE A 57 -12.06 0.87 -15.00
C PHE A 57 -12.53 0.38 -16.37
N ARG A 58 -13.28 1.21 -17.12
CA ARG A 58 -13.67 0.90 -18.50
C ARG A 58 -12.45 0.74 -19.41
N VAL A 59 -11.47 1.64 -19.32
CA VAL A 59 -10.20 1.53 -20.04
C VAL A 59 -9.45 0.25 -19.66
N ILE A 60 -9.43 -0.11 -18.36
CA ILE A 60 -8.83 -1.36 -17.89
C ILE A 60 -9.55 -2.58 -18.48
N ALA A 61 -10.89 -2.54 -18.61
CA ALA A 61 -11.69 -3.63 -19.15
C ALA A 61 -11.53 -3.81 -20.67
N GLU A 62 -11.25 -2.74 -21.40
CA GLU A 62 -11.12 -2.74 -22.87
C GLU A 62 -9.72 -3.13 -23.37
N LEU A 63 -8.68 -2.87 -22.57
CA LEU A 63 -7.30 -3.13 -22.95
C LEU A 63 -6.81 -4.54 -22.56
N PRO A 64 -5.83 -5.10 -23.28
CA PRO A 64 -5.17 -6.35 -22.91
C PRO A 64 -4.60 -6.33 -21.48
N ALA A 65 -4.77 -7.42 -20.74
CA ALA A 65 -4.40 -7.49 -19.32
C ALA A 65 -2.89 -7.36 -19.07
N ASP A 66 -2.05 -7.69 -20.04
CA ASP A 66 -0.59 -7.59 -20.00
C ASP A 66 -0.08 -6.14 -20.08
N ASN A 67 -0.93 -5.17 -20.41
CA ASN A 67 -0.61 -3.75 -20.32
C ASN A 67 -0.50 -3.24 -18.88
N PHE A 68 -1.01 -4.01 -17.91
CA PHE A 68 -1.23 -3.52 -16.55
C PHE A 68 -0.51 -4.34 -15.49
N GLY A 69 -0.14 -3.66 -14.41
CA GLY A 69 0.45 -4.26 -13.22
C GLY A 69 -0.57 -4.41 -12.09
N ALA A 70 -0.52 -3.48 -11.14
CA ALA A 70 -1.35 -3.45 -9.94
C ALA A 70 -2.31 -2.26 -9.97
N TYR A 71 -3.47 -2.41 -9.33
CA TYR A 71 -4.32 -1.28 -8.96
C TYR A 71 -3.94 -0.85 -7.54
N ILE A 72 -3.29 0.31 -7.40
CA ILE A 72 -2.81 0.79 -6.10
C ILE A 72 -3.85 1.73 -5.50
N ILE A 73 -4.20 1.51 -4.23
CA ILE A 73 -5.10 2.37 -3.47
C ILE A 73 -4.25 3.24 -2.53
N SER A 74 -4.03 4.48 -2.92
CA SER A 74 -3.46 5.49 -2.01
C SER A 74 -4.40 5.74 -0.84
N MET A 75 -3.84 6.13 0.31
CA MET A 75 -4.57 6.41 1.55
C MET A 75 -5.45 5.23 2.01
N ALA A 76 -5.00 4.00 1.78
CA ALA A 76 -5.72 2.81 2.26
C ALA A 76 -5.64 2.73 3.78
N THR A 77 -6.78 2.48 4.42
CA THR A 77 -6.91 2.45 5.88
C THR A 77 -7.57 1.17 6.39
N ALA A 78 -8.45 0.57 5.57
CA ALA A 78 -9.32 -0.51 6.02
C ALA A 78 -9.54 -1.60 4.94
N PRO A 79 -10.01 -2.80 5.32
CA PRO A 79 -10.37 -3.85 4.37
C PRO A 79 -11.39 -3.42 3.31
N SER A 80 -12.37 -2.58 3.68
CA SER A 80 -13.39 -2.11 2.74
C SER A 80 -12.84 -1.28 1.59
N ASP A 81 -11.68 -0.62 1.76
CA ASP A 81 -11.00 0.10 0.67
C ASP A 81 -10.59 -0.87 -0.45
N VAL A 82 -10.01 -2.01 -0.08
CA VAL A 82 -9.59 -3.07 -1.02
C VAL A 82 -10.79 -3.76 -1.65
N LEU A 83 -11.76 -4.18 -0.83
CA LEU A 83 -12.97 -4.86 -1.30
C LEU A 83 -13.82 -3.96 -2.21
N GLY A 84 -13.85 -2.65 -1.96
CA GLY A 84 -14.54 -1.68 -2.79
C GLY A 84 -13.97 -1.61 -4.21
N VAL A 85 -12.64 -1.66 -4.36
CA VAL A 85 -12.00 -1.73 -5.68
C VAL A 85 -12.24 -3.07 -6.36
N GLU A 86 -12.16 -4.18 -5.64
CA GLU A 86 -12.51 -5.50 -6.21
C GLU A 86 -13.94 -5.53 -6.76
N LEU A 87 -14.90 -4.92 -6.04
CA LEU A 87 -16.27 -4.79 -6.52
C LEU A 87 -16.36 -3.92 -7.77
N LEU A 88 -15.74 -2.74 -7.77
CA LEU A 88 -15.79 -1.83 -8.93
C LEU A 88 -15.13 -2.42 -10.18
N GLN A 89 -14.02 -3.16 -10.03
CA GLN A 89 -13.41 -3.88 -11.16
C GLN A 89 -14.39 -4.90 -11.77
N ARG A 90 -15.12 -5.64 -10.92
CA ARG A 90 -16.11 -6.61 -11.37
C ARG A 90 -17.29 -5.94 -12.08
N GLU A 91 -17.86 -4.90 -11.47
CA GLU A 91 -19.04 -4.20 -12.02
C GLU A 91 -18.72 -3.44 -13.31
N CYS A 92 -17.49 -2.94 -13.46
CA CYS A 92 -17.01 -2.35 -14.71
C CYS A 92 -16.53 -3.40 -15.73
N GLN A 93 -16.85 -4.68 -15.51
CA GLN A 93 -16.61 -5.78 -16.44
C GLN A 93 -15.13 -6.04 -16.77
N VAL A 94 -14.21 -5.75 -15.85
CA VAL A 94 -12.80 -6.10 -15.99
C VAL A 94 -12.66 -7.63 -15.93
N LYS A 95 -12.53 -8.27 -17.10
CA LYS A 95 -12.50 -9.74 -17.24
C LYS A 95 -11.35 -10.40 -16.50
N THR A 96 -10.21 -9.74 -16.42
CA THR A 96 -9.03 -10.18 -15.68
C THR A 96 -8.67 -9.07 -14.70
N PRO A 97 -9.29 -9.06 -13.50
CA PRO A 97 -9.12 -7.94 -12.59
C PRO A 97 -7.67 -7.85 -12.10
N LEU A 98 -7.18 -6.62 -12.01
CA LEU A 98 -5.85 -6.30 -11.51
C LEU A 98 -5.74 -6.71 -10.04
N ARG A 99 -4.53 -7.06 -9.62
CA ARG A 99 -4.25 -7.24 -8.18
C ARG A 99 -4.39 -5.89 -7.49
N VAL A 100 -5.17 -5.86 -6.40
CA VAL A 100 -5.39 -4.65 -5.61
C VAL A 100 -4.31 -4.55 -4.53
N VAL A 101 -3.67 -3.39 -4.44
CA VAL A 101 -2.52 -3.13 -3.56
C VAL A 101 -2.83 -1.94 -2.66
N PRO A 102 -3.10 -2.17 -1.35
CA PRO A 102 -3.25 -1.07 -0.42
C PRO A 102 -1.89 -0.38 -0.19
N LEU A 103 -1.88 0.95 -0.27
CA LEU A 103 -0.76 1.80 0.12
C LEU A 103 -1.10 2.44 1.48
N PHE A 104 -0.39 1.98 2.52
CA PHE A 104 -0.51 2.51 3.88
C PHE A 104 0.48 3.67 4.07
N GLU A 105 -0.03 4.86 4.39
CA GLU A 105 0.74 6.10 4.32
C GLU A 105 0.90 6.81 5.66
N LYS A 106 -0.12 6.87 6.52
CA LYS A 106 0.02 7.49 7.85
C LYS A 106 0.53 6.50 8.88
N LEU A 107 1.00 7.02 10.02
CA LEU A 107 1.48 6.20 11.12
C LEU A 107 0.39 5.24 11.64
N ALA A 108 -0.83 5.75 11.82
CA ALA A 108 -1.97 4.96 12.26
C ALA A 108 -2.37 3.87 11.23
N ASP A 109 -2.27 4.18 9.94
CA ASP A 109 -2.58 3.24 8.86
C ASP A 109 -1.56 2.09 8.86
N LEU A 110 -0.27 2.39 9.08
CA LEU A 110 0.78 1.37 9.22
C LEU A 110 0.62 0.51 10.48
N GLU A 111 0.14 1.09 11.58
CA GLU A 111 -0.21 0.35 12.80
C GLU A 111 -1.41 -0.59 12.58
N GLY A 112 -2.42 -0.14 11.82
CA GLY A 112 -3.61 -0.92 11.49
C GLY A 112 -3.42 -1.94 10.35
N ALA A 113 -2.38 -1.78 9.52
CA ALA A 113 -2.16 -2.58 8.32
C ALA A 113 -2.16 -4.10 8.56
N PRO A 114 -1.47 -4.66 9.59
CA PRO A 114 -1.50 -6.09 9.85
C PRO A 114 -2.91 -6.62 10.16
N ALA A 115 -3.69 -5.87 10.93
CA ALA A 115 -5.07 -6.25 11.27
C ALA A 115 -5.99 -6.18 10.05
N ALA A 116 -5.86 -5.14 9.22
CA ALA A 116 -6.61 -5.00 7.97
C ALA A 116 -6.31 -6.15 6.99
N VAL A 117 -5.03 -6.48 6.81
CA VAL A 117 -4.62 -7.59 5.93
C VAL A 117 -5.04 -8.95 6.49
N ALA A 118 -4.94 -9.17 7.81
CA ALA A 118 -5.45 -10.40 8.45
C ALA A 118 -6.96 -10.55 8.26
N ARG A 119 -7.71 -9.44 8.36
CA ARG A 119 -9.16 -9.44 8.10
C ARG A 119 -9.46 -9.80 6.64
N LEU A 120 -8.77 -9.19 5.68
CA LEU A 120 -8.90 -9.55 4.26
C LEU A 120 -8.60 -11.03 4.02
N PHE A 121 -7.52 -11.56 4.60
CA PHE A 121 -7.17 -12.98 4.47
C PHE A 121 -8.12 -13.92 5.22
N SER A 122 -8.97 -13.43 6.13
CA SER A 122 -10.02 -14.23 6.77
C SER A 122 -11.30 -14.36 5.94
N VAL A 123 -11.42 -13.60 4.85
CA VAL A 123 -12.58 -13.64 3.94
C VAL A 123 -12.31 -14.67 2.83
N ASP A 124 -13.11 -15.73 2.76
CA ASP A 124 -12.95 -16.81 1.78
C ASP A 124 -12.96 -16.29 0.33
N TRP A 125 -13.93 -15.43 -0.02
CA TRP A 125 -14.00 -14.80 -1.34
C TRP A 125 -12.69 -14.10 -1.73
N TYR A 126 -12.09 -13.35 -0.81
CA TYR A 126 -10.86 -12.61 -1.08
C TYR A 126 -9.65 -13.56 -1.19
N ARG A 127 -9.58 -14.59 -0.34
CA ARG A 127 -8.51 -15.61 -0.41
C ARG A 127 -8.50 -16.33 -1.76
N GLU A 128 -9.68 -16.73 -2.24
CA GLU A 128 -9.85 -17.36 -3.55
C GLU A 128 -9.42 -16.39 -4.66
N ARG A 129 -9.88 -15.14 -4.58
CA ARG A 129 -9.58 -14.07 -5.54
C ARG A 129 -8.08 -13.81 -5.72
N ILE A 130 -7.32 -13.77 -4.62
CA ILE A 130 -5.88 -13.46 -4.65
C ILE A 130 -4.99 -14.68 -4.95
N ASN A 131 -5.55 -15.89 -4.91
CA ASN A 131 -4.88 -17.15 -5.23
C ASN A 131 -3.47 -17.27 -4.57
N GLY A 132 -3.43 -17.02 -3.26
CA GLY A 132 -2.22 -17.16 -2.45
C GLY A 132 -1.14 -16.08 -2.65
N LYS A 133 -1.43 -14.96 -3.32
CA LYS A 133 -0.47 -13.85 -3.50
C LYS A 133 -1.08 -12.50 -3.13
N GLN A 134 -0.43 -11.77 -2.23
CA GLN A 134 -0.79 -10.39 -1.89
C GLN A 134 0.41 -9.48 -2.13
N GLU A 135 0.15 -8.26 -2.58
CA GLU A 135 1.14 -7.19 -2.58
C GLU A 135 0.64 -6.03 -1.70
N VAL A 136 1.50 -5.46 -0.87
CA VAL A 136 1.21 -4.31 -0.02
C VAL A 136 2.25 -3.23 -0.32
N MET A 137 1.81 -2.00 -0.53
CA MET A 137 2.71 -0.87 -0.76
C MET A 137 2.93 -0.08 0.53
N ILE A 138 4.17 0.37 0.72
CA ILE A 138 4.55 1.17 1.88
C ILE A 138 5.16 2.52 1.46
N GLY A 139 4.63 3.61 2.01
CA GLY A 139 4.98 4.99 1.63
C GLY A 139 5.95 5.67 2.60
N TYR A 140 7.25 5.66 2.32
CA TYR A 140 8.25 6.25 3.22
C TYR A 140 8.15 7.77 3.35
N SER A 141 7.96 8.48 2.23
CA SER A 141 7.84 9.94 2.23
C SER A 141 6.57 10.39 2.95
N ASP A 142 5.45 9.73 2.66
CA ASP A 142 4.13 10.11 3.18
C ASP A 142 4.03 9.85 4.69
N SER A 143 4.54 8.70 5.17
CA SER A 143 4.65 8.44 6.62
C SER A 143 5.61 9.41 7.29
N GLY A 144 6.73 9.75 6.62
CA GLY A 144 7.66 10.77 7.11
C GLY A 144 7.02 12.15 7.23
N LYS A 145 6.13 12.52 6.29
CA LYS A 145 5.38 13.77 6.31
C LYS A 145 4.37 13.83 7.46
N ASP A 146 3.78 12.69 7.84
CA ASP A 146 2.82 12.58 8.95
C ASP A 146 3.46 12.62 10.34
N ALA A 147 4.55 11.87 10.55
CA ALA A 147 5.08 11.60 11.88
C ALA A 147 6.59 11.85 12.06
N GLY A 148 7.26 12.38 11.04
CA GLY A 148 8.72 12.54 11.04
C GLY A 148 9.43 11.25 10.63
N ARG A 149 10.64 11.40 10.05
CA ARG A 149 11.34 10.30 9.37
C ARG A 149 11.73 9.13 10.28
N LEU A 150 12.16 9.39 11.52
CA LEU A 150 12.58 8.34 12.45
C LEU A 150 11.41 7.42 12.80
N SER A 151 10.31 8.01 13.27
CA SER A 151 9.09 7.30 13.68
C SER A 151 8.49 6.51 12.51
N ALA A 152 8.43 7.13 11.33
CA ALA A 152 7.98 6.47 10.11
C ALA A 152 8.85 5.24 9.77
N ALA A 153 10.17 5.38 9.80
CA ALA A 153 11.07 4.27 9.48
C ALA A 153 10.94 3.11 10.48
N TRP A 154 10.80 3.42 11.78
CA TRP A 154 10.62 2.39 12.80
C TRP A 154 9.26 1.69 12.68
N GLN A 155 8.18 2.45 12.46
CA GLN A 155 6.86 1.87 12.28
C GLN A 155 6.77 1.04 11.00
N LEU A 156 7.42 1.46 9.91
CA LEU A 156 7.53 0.68 8.68
C LEU A 156 8.28 -0.64 8.88
N TYR A 157 9.31 -0.66 9.73
CA TYR A 157 10.01 -1.90 10.08
C TYR A 157 9.06 -2.86 10.81
N LYS A 158 8.39 -2.39 11.87
CA LYS A 158 7.44 -3.19 12.66
C LYS A 158 6.25 -3.68 11.82
N ALA A 159 5.66 -2.81 11.00
CA ALA A 159 4.52 -3.17 10.15
C ALA A 159 4.88 -4.30 9.18
N GLN A 160 6.07 -4.26 8.56
CA GLN A 160 6.54 -5.32 7.68
C GLN A 160 6.76 -6.65 8.43
N GLU A 161 7.30 -6.62 9.65
CA GLU A 161 7.45 -7.83 10.49
C GLU A 161 6.09 -8.47 10.84
N GLU A 162 5.07 -7.67 11.16
CA GLU A 162 3.75 -8.20 11.48
C GLU A 162 3.01 -8.68 10.23
N LEU A 163 3.09 -7.94 9.12
CA LEU A 163 2.49 -8.34 7.85
C LEU A 163 3.03 -9.68 7.34
N ILE A 164 4.35 -9.93 7.47
CA ILE A 164 4.92 -11.21 7.04
C ILE A 164 4.47 -12.37 7.95
N LYS A 165 4.28 -12.13 9.26
CA LYS A 165 3.71 -13.14 10.18
C LYS A 165 2.28 -13.48 9.80
N VAL A 166 1.45 -12.47 9.55
CA VAL A 166 0.06 -12.65 9.08
C VAL A 166 0.05 -13.43 7.76
N ALA A 167 0.86 -13.04 6.78
CA ALA A 167 0.92 -13.73 5.49
C ALA A 167 1.30 -15.22 5.65
N LYS A 168 2.29 -15.53 6.50
CA LYS A 168 2.68 -16.91 6.81
C LYS A 168 1.54 -17.69 7.47
N GLN A 169 0.82 -17.10 8.42
CA GLN A 169 -0.31 -17.74 9.11
C GLN A 169 -1.41 -18.17 8.13
N PHE A 170 -1.66 -17.37 7.08
CA PHE A 170 -2.70 -17.65 6.09
C PHE A 170 -2.19 -18.38 4.84
N GLY A 171 -0.90 -18.69 4.76
CA GLY A 171 -0.27 -19.35 3.60
C GLY A 171 -0.22 -18.47 2.35
N VAL A 172 -0.12 -17.15 2.52
CA VAL A 172 -0.10 -16.17 1.42
C VAL A 172 1.34 -15.72 1.17
N LYS A 173 1.77 -15.72 -0.10
CA LYS A 173 3.02 -15.08 -0.51
C LYS A 173 2.82 -13.56 -0.58
N LEU A 174 3.43 -12.85 0.38
CA LEU A 174 3.41 -11.40 0.42
C LEU A 174 4.58 -10.81 -0.38
N THR A 175 4.31 -9.76 -1.16
CA THR A 175 5.33 -8.90 -1.79
C THR A 175 5.21 -7.49 -1.24
N MET A 176 6.30 -6.93 -0.72
CA MET A 176 6.35 -5.53 -0.33
C MET A 176 6.68 -4.67 -1.56
N PHE A 177 5.83 -3.68 -1.84
CA PHE A 177 6.12 -2.65 -2.81
C PHE A 177 6.66 -1.39 -2.11
N HIS A 178 7.95 -1.15 -2.26
CA HIS A 178 8.63 -0.01 -1.65
C HIS A 178 8.36 1.26 -2.45
N GLY A 179 7.62 2.19 -1.84
CA GLY A 179 7.32 3.51 -2.39
C GLY A 179 8.52 4.47 -2.41
N ARG A 180 8.25 5.71 -2.82
CA ARG A 180 9.25 6.79 -2.91
C ARG A 180 9.80 7.19 -1.54
N GLY A 181 11.01 7.76 -1.54
CA GLY A 181 11.65 8.32 -0.36
C GLY A 181 12.29 7.31 0.60
N GLY A 182 12.15 6.01 0.38
CA GLY A 182 12.85 4.98 1.15
C GLY A 182 14.35 4.97 0.87
N THR A 183 15.15 4.44 1.79
CA THR A 183 16.59 4.20 1.56
C THR A 183 16.83 3.28 0.36
N VAL A 184 15.88 2.39 0.07
CA VAL A 184 15.90 1.47 -1.09
C VAL A 184 15.80 2.21 -2.42
N GLY A 185 14.96 3.26 -2.51
CA GLY A 185 14.63 3.93 -3.78
C GLY A 185 15.45 5.20 -4.09
N ARG A 186 16.26 5.70 -3.15
CA ARG A 186 16.95 6.99 -3.27
C ARG A 186 18.42 6.95 -3.62
N GLY A 187 19.08 5.79 -3.56
CA GLY A 187 20.54 5.74 -3.67
C GLY A 187 21.30 6.59 -2.64
N GLY A 188 20.61 7.16 -1.64
CA GLY A 188 21.17 8.03 -0.59
C GLY A 188 22.00 7.29 0.46
N GLY A 189 22.10 5.97 0.30
CA GLY A 189 23.09 5.06 0.85
C GLY A 189 23.20 3.86 -0.12
N PRO A 190 24.07 2.88 0.12
CA PRO A 190 24.19 1.72 -0.76
C PRO A 190 22.84 0.97 -0.82
N THR A 191 22.08 1.10 -1.92
CA THR A 191 20.79 0.41 -2.12
C THR A 191 20.88 -1.08 -1.81
N HIS A 192 22.04 -1.68 -2.09
CA HIS A 192 22.36 -3.06 -1.71
C HIS A 192 22.14 -3.30 -0.22
N LEU A 193 22.77 -2.50 0.65
CA LEU A 193 22.64 -2.66 2.11
C LEU A 193 21.23 -2.34 2.60
N ALA A 194 20.54 -1.38 1.97
CA ALA A 194 19.14 -1.06 2.31
C ALA A 194 18.17 -2.22 2.05
N ILE A 195 18.46 -3.05 1.04
CA ILE A 195 17.71 -4.29 0.77
C ILE A 195 18.08 -5.35 1.82
N LEU A 196 19.37 -5.54 2.11
CA LEU A 196 19.82 -6.49 3.14
C LEU A 196 19.33 -6.14 4.55
N SER A 197 19.03 -4.87 4.83
CA SER A 197 18.52 -4.43 6.13
C SER A 197 17.00 -4.56 6.30
N GLN A 198 16.26 -5.00 5.27
CA GLN A 198 14.82 -5.23 5.43
C GLN A 198 14.57 -6.32 6.49
N PRO A 199 13.42 -6.30 7.20
CA PRO A 199 13.15 -7.33 8.19
C PRO A 199 13.24 -8.74 7.58
N PRO A 200 13.60 -9.77 8.35
CA PRO A 200 13.68 -11.14 7.85
C PRO A 200 12.39 -11.58 7.13
N ASP A 201 12.55 -12.37 6.05
CA ASP A 201 11.47 -12.95 5.25
C ASP A 201 10.55 -11.98 4.47
N THR A 202 10.78 -10.67 4.50
CA THR A 202 9.89 -9.70 3.82
C THR A 202 10.11 -9.62 2.31
N ILE A 203 11.26 -10.08 1.80
CA ILE A 203 11.57 -10.09 0.37
C ILE A 203 11.22 -11.44 -0.27
N HIS A 204 11.69 -12.54 0.31
CA HIS A 204 11.36 -13.92 -0.08
C HIS A 204 11.34 -14.15 -1.62
N GLY A 205 12.40 -13.65 -2.29
CA GLY A 205 12.60 -13.76 -3.75
C GLY A 205 11.71 -12.86 -4.62
N SER A 206 11.02 -11.88 -4.04
CA SER A 206 10.14 -10.94 -4.76
C SER A 206 10.36 -9.52 -4.24
N LEU A 207 11.08 -8.70 -5.02
CA LEU A 207 11.33 -7.30 -4.70
C LEU A 207 10.63 -6.39 -5.71
N ARG A 208 9.82 -5.44 -5.22
CA ARG A 208 9.24 -4.37 -6.03
C ARG A 208 9.60 -3.02 -5.41
N VAL A 209 10.24 -2.14 -6.18
CA VAL A 209 10.76 -0.85 -5.68
C VAL A 209 10.43 0.25 -6.69
N THR A 210 10.04 1.41 -6.19
CA THR A 210 9.93 2.61 -7.02
C THR A 210 11.30 3.19 -7.30
N VAL A 211 11.69 3.24 -8.58
CA VAL A 211 12.81 4.09 -9.03
C VAL A 211 12.28 5.52 -9.15
N GLN A 212 12.87 6.43 -8.39
CA GLN A 212 12.49 7.84 -8.46
C GLN A 212 13.02 8.50 -9.74
N GLY A 213 12.22 9.41 -10.31
CA GLY A 213 12.58 10.11 -11.54
C GLY A 213 13.89 10.87 -11.41
N GLU A 214 14.17 11.47 -10.24
CA GLU A 214 15.43 12.16 -9.97
C GLU A 214 16.67 11.26 -9.91
N VAL A 215 16.50 9.92 -9.84
CA VAL A 215 17.60 8.93 -9.75
C VAL A 215 17.68 8.04 -11.00
N ILE A 216 16.77 8.20 -11.97
CA ILE A 216 16.70 7.32 -13.14
C ILE A 216 17.97 7.36 -13.98
N GLU A 217 18.49 8.56 -14.23
CA GLU A 217 19.70 8.80 -15.03
C GLU A 217 20.93 8.18 -14.35
N GLN A 218 21.11 8.42 -13.05
CA GLN A 218 22.22 7.82 -12.30
C GLN A 218 22.12 6.28 -12.26
N SER A 219 20.89 5.74 -12.27
CA SER A 219 20.66 4.31 -12.16
C SER A 219 20.83 3.57 -13.48
N PHE A 220 20.44 4.20 -14.60
CA PHE A 220 20.24 3.54 -15.90
C PHE A 220 20.75 4.31 -17.12
N GLY A 221 21.18 5.56 -16.99
CA GLY A 221 21.59 6.41 -18.11
C GLY A 221 22.92 6.02 -18.76
N GLU A 222 23.80 5.36 -18.02
CA GLU A 222 25.08 4.83 -18.53
C GLU A 222 25.12 3.30 -18.41
N GLU A 223 25.68 2.62 -19.42
CA GLU A 223 25.61 1.16 -19.57
C GLU A 223 26.21 0.39 -18.36
N HIS A 224 27.39 0.79 -17.88
CA HIS A 224 28.02 0.14 -16.73
C HIS A 224 27.26 0.42 -15.43
N LEU A 225 26.71 1.63 -15.24
CA LEU A 225 25.86 1.95 -14.10
C LEU A 225 24.55 1.17 -14.12
N CYS A 226 23.91 1.05 -15.28
CA CYS A 226 22.73 0.22 -15.51
C CYS A 226 23.01 -1.24 -15.09
N PHE A 227 24.09 -1.83 -15.61
CA PHE A 227 24.51 -3.18 -15.24
C PHE A 227 24.71 -3.32 -13.72
N ARG A 228 25.44 -2.40 -13.08
CA ARG A 228 25.67 -2.43 -11.63
C ARG A 228 24.38 -2.24 -10.82
N THR A 229 23.42 -1.48 -11.34
CA THR A 229 22.10 -1.31 -10.73
C THR A 229 21.33 -2.61 -10.75
N LEU A 230 21.24 -3.28 -11.89
CA LEU A 230 20.59 -4.59 -11.98
C LEU A 230 21.31 -5.62 -11.10
N GLN A 231 22.64 -5.67 -11.17
CA GLN A 231 23.46 -6.58 -10.36
C GLN A 231 23.20 -6.43 -8.86
N ARG A 232 23.16 -5.20 -8.32
CA ARG A 232 22.98 -4.99 -6.87
C ARG A 232 21.58 -5.37 -6.40
N PHE A 233 20.54 -5.11 -7.21
CA PHE A 233 19.18 -5.54 -6.88
C PHE A 233 19.09 -7.06 -6.85
N THR A 234 19.61 -7.74 -7.88
CA THR A 234 19.60 -9.21 -7.95
C THR A 234 20.37 -9.85 -6.79
N ALA A 235 21.60 -9.38 -6.53
CA ALA A 235 22.44 -9.95 -5.48
C ALA A 235 21.82 -9.75 -4.08
N ALA A 236 21.39 -8.54 -3.76
CA ALA A 236 20.84 -8.24 -2.44
C ALA A 236 19.50 -8.95 -2.18
N THR A 237 18.63 -9.06 -3.19
CA THR A 237 17.37 -9.82 -3.09
C THR A 237 17.63 -11.31 -2.84
N LEU A 238 18.61 -11.89 -3.51
CA LEU A 238 19.00 -13.29 -3.33
C LEU A 238 19.62 -13.52 -1.95
N GLU A 239 20.59 -12.69 -1.57
CA GLU A 239 21.29 -12.81 -0.29
C GLU A 239 20.34 -12.62 0.89
N HIS A 240 19.47 -11.61 0.89
CA HIS A 240 18.51 -11.38 1.99
C HIS A 240 17.64 -12.61 2.28
N GLY A 241 17.20 -13.33 1.23
CA GLY A 241 16.38 -14.53 1.37
C GLY A 241 17.12 -15.76 1.90
N MET A 242 18.46 -15.78 1.85
CA MET A 242 19.28 -16.90 2.34
C MET A 242 20.09 -16.57 3.59
N HIS A 243 20.32 -15.28 3.82
CA HIS A 243 21.12 -14.73 4.91
C HIS A 243 20.41 -13.48 5.47
N PRO A 244 19.31 -13.66 6.21
CA PRO A 244 18.54 -12.54 6.75
C PRO A 244 19.35 -11.79 7.83
N PRO A 245 19.07 -10.49 8.04
CA PRO A 245 19.76 -9.72 9.07
C PRO A 245 19.40 -10.21 10.48
N ILE A 246 20.23 -9.84 11.46
CA ILE A 246 19.97 -10.12 12.86
C ILE A 246 18.66 -9.45 13.32
N SER A 247 17.85 -10.18 14.08
CA SER A 247 16.69 -9.59 14.74
C SER A 247 17.14 -8.56 15.79
N PRO A 248 16.46 -7.41 15.90
CA PRO A 248 16.83 -6.40 16.89
C PRO A 248 16.56 -6.91 18.31
N LYS A 249 17.52 -6.63 19.21
CA LYS A 249 17.42 -7.01 20.62
C LYS A 249 16.27 -6.30 21.32
N PRO A 250 15.69 -6.87 22.39
CA PRO A 250 14.59 -6.25 23.13
C PRO A 250 14.88 -4.81 23.58
N GLU A 251 16.08 -4.54 24.07
CA GLU A 251 16.50 -3.20 24.51
C GLU A 251 16.62 -2.19 23.36
N TRP A 252 16.92 -2.64 22.13
CA TRP A 252 16.94 -1.76 20.95
C TRP A 252 15.53 -1.41 20.50
N ARG A 253 14.61 -2.37 20.56
CA ARG A 253 13.19 -2.12 20.26
C ARG A 253 12.60 -1.12 21.25
N ALA A 254 12.80 -1.34 22.55
CA ALA A 254 12.31 -0.46 23.61
C ALA A 254 12.82 0.98 23.43
N LEU A 255 14.12 1.14 23.16
CA LEU A 255 14.70 2.45 22.89
C LEU A 255 14.09 3.12 21.64
N LEU A 256 13.91 2.39 20.54
CA LEU A 256 13.31 2.93 19.32
C LEU A 256 11.82 3.28 19.51
N ASP A 257 11.09 2.53 20.33
CA ASP A 257 9.71 2.86 20.69
C ASP A 257 9.64 4.19 21.47
N GLU A 258 10.53 4.41 22.44
CA GLU A 258 10.63 5.68 23.16
C GLU A 258 11.04 6.84 22.25
N MET A 259 12.06 6.64 21.42
CA MET A 259 12.55 7.66 20.49
C MET A 259 11.50 8.06 19.46
N ALA A 260 10.70 7.11 18.96
CA ALA A 260 9.63 7.38 18.01
C ALA A 260 8.55 8.31 18.59
N VAL A 261 8.21 8.17 19.87
CA VAL A 261 7.24 9.06 20.54
C VAL A 261 7.79 10.48 20.63
N VAL A 262 9.03 10.64 21.10
CA VAL A 262 9.67 11.96 21.24
C VAL A 262 9.84 12.64 19.89
N ALA A 263 10.37 11.93 18.88
CA ALA A 263 10.59 12.47 17.55
C ALA A 263 9.28 12.86 16.85
N THR A 264 8.22 12.08 17.01
CA THR A 264 6.90 12.42 16.45
C THR A 264 6.35 13.69 17.11
N LYS A 265 6.47 13.80 18.44
CA LYS A 265 6.01 14.97 19.18
C LYS A 265 6.73 16.24 18.73
N GLU A 266 8.06 16.19 18.64
CA GLU A 266 8.87 17.32 18.20
C GLU A 266 8.52 17.70 16.76
N TYR A 267 8.53 16.75 15.82
CA TYR A 267 8.18 16.98 14.43
C TYR A 267 6.79 17.63 14.28
N ARG A 268 5.76 17.06 14.94
CA ARG A 268 4.40 17.59 14.84
C ARG A 268 4.24 18.94 15.53
N SER A 269 4.99 19.19 16.61
CA SER A 269 4.97 20.49 17.29
C SER A 269 5.41 21.63 16.38
N THR A 270 6.41 21.39 15.53
CA THR A 270 6.89 22.38 14.57
C THR A 270 6.04 22.42 13.30
N VAL A 271 5.76 21.26 12.69
CA VAL A 271 5.17 21.21 11.34
C VAL A 271 3.65 21.46 11.34
N PHE A 272 2.94 21.04 12.39
CA PHE A 272 1.47 21.12 12.44
C PHE A 272 0.93 22.04 13.53
N GLN A 273 1.67 22.23 14.65
CA GLN A 273 1.16 22.99 15.79
C GLN A 273 1.67 24.43 15.83
N GLU A 274 2.85 24.73 15.28
CA GLU A 274 3.38 26.10 15.21
C GLU A 274 2.56 26.93 14.19
N PRO A 275 1.82 27.97 14.62
CA PRO A 275 0.90 28.68 13.74
C PRO A 275 1.58 29.38 12.56
N ARG A 276 2.85 29.76 12.70
CA ARG A 276 3.62 30.47 11.67
C ARG A 276 4.41 29.54 10.74
N PHE A 277 4.38 28.23 10.96
CA PHE A 277 5.17 27.30 10.16
C PHE A 277 4.85 27.40 8.66
N VAL A 278 3.56 27.42 8.30
CA VAL A 278 3.13 27.51 6.90
C VAL A 278 3.51 28.85 6.27
N GLU A 279 3.45 29.94 7.05
CA GLU A 279 3.89 31.26 6.60
C GLU A 279 5.40 31.24 6.31
N TYR A 280 6.21 30.81 7.30
CA TYR A 280 7.65 30.70 7.16
C TYR A 280 8.08 29.81 6.00
N PHE A 281 7.44 28.65 5.82
CA PHE A 281 7.78 27.68 4.76
C PHE A 281 7.51 28.20 3.34
N ARG A 282 6.61 29.16 3.18
CA ARG A 282 6.24 29.73 1.87
C ARG A 282 7.04 30.98 1.49
N LEU A 283 7.79 31.56 2.43
CA LEU A 283 8.72 32.67 2.19
C LEU A 283 9.98 32.17 1.48
#